data_AF-A0A9P0NEM4-F1
#
_entry.id   AF-A0A9P0NEM4-F1
#
_cell.length_a   1.000
_cell.length_b   1.000
_cell.length_c   1.000
_cell.angle_alpha   90.00
_cell.angle_beta   90.00
_cell.angle_gamma   90.00
#
_symmetry.space_group_name_H-M   'P 1'
#
loop_
_entity.id
_entity.type
_entity.pdbx_description
1 polymer ?
#
loop_
_entity_poly.entity_id
_entity_poly.type
_entity_poly.pdbx_seq_one_letter_code
_entity_poly.pdbx_strand_id
1 'polypeptide(L)'
;MAPGALMNKLKLNLSFNKNDARTNLNSEDTVITHQSTHIDSSSNNGESSPCMITTRMEIKNDSYLFKRYFHELDLIKDAMQSEDVENTLQWCLLYVENAVKGLFANNHANSQEPAVFTTLFYLVRKAWELPTCKLGYALCNRVRDCGLTDLLIKNCVSEDPKLQFSSTRLLVECLNSENRDYVIKYGMVQIQQVIRTFRHQEKRTADQSIVITGLLAKLFEHSEETCMDVIEWGGLEIVVYECRRQDTTILQNCARALANLSLYGDSKIHKLMINNHAHIWLFTLAFNPRISVKYYALLAASVLATDKDIKAIMDKCDTLNLIDIFIAKHFPTGFDKIDKMLARYQSQDHFWLKRLVPVLSSDRREAHTFAAFHFCIKAYPQSQCLQSEIAETFKTIGAIIPLKDLVISGNKMTSSIAAQALQWIGEEVPLPLNKKVPRWTVKDVLQWFKSVGFEQLTESLTDDQMNGNWLLKLTEECLEKSLGMRNGIMRKRFMRELQKLKKLADYSYEDPTNLHSFLQSIQPDCSVYTYSIVNAGYNCYNIGSLTDDSLEHQCGIKNSFYRRIILNSIKGHHRQIYYKSNSF
;
A
#
# COMPACT_ATOMS: atom_id res chain seq x y z
N MET A 1 -41.85 17.23 -3.69
CA MET A 1 -41.41 18.25 -4.68
C MET A 1 -39.99 17.91 -5.08
N ALA A 2 -39.83 17.45 -6.32
CA ALA A 2 -38.54 17.27 -7.00
C ALA A 2 -38.41 18.36 -8.08
N PRO A 3 -37.18 18.72 -8.46
CA PRO A 3 -36.64 18.28 -9.77
C PRO A 3 -35.16 17.86 -9.63
N GLY A 4 -34.53 17.04 -10.48
CA GLY A 4 -34.82 16.56 -11.82
C GLY A 4 -33.58 16.79 -12.71
N ALA A 5 -32.80 15.76 -13.02
CA ALA A 5 -31.84 15.76 -14.13
C ALA A 5 -31.57 14.32 -14.59
N LEU A 6 -32.05 14.04 -15.81
CA LEU A 6 -32.02 12.79 -16.55
C LEU A 6 -30.66 12.64 -17.26
N MET A 7 -29.93 11.53 -17.06
CA MET A 7 -28.86 11.11 -17.98
C MET A 7 -29.32 9.85 -18.74
N ASN A 8 -29.50 10.02 -20.06
CA ASN A 8 -29.90 8.99 -21.00
C ASN A 8 -28.81 7.91 -21.13
N LYS A 9 -29.15 6.67 -20.79
CA LYS A 9 -28.40 5.47 -21.19
C LYS A 9 -28.77 5.10 -22.62
N LEU A 10 -27.88 5.34 -23.58
CA LEU A 10 -27.96 4.75 -24.92
C LEU A 10 -27.55 3.27 -24.85
N LYS A 11 -28.54 2.38 -24.81
CA LYS A 11 -28.35 0.95 -25.12
C LYS A 11 -28.42 0.79 -26.64
N LEU A 12 -27.29 0.52 -27.28
CA LEU A 12 -27.25 0.02 -28.67
C LEU A 12 -27.33 -1.51 -28.62
N ASN A 13 -28.53 -2.05 -28.85
CA ASN A 13 -28.74 -3.45 -29.20
C ASN A 13 -28.40 -3.61 -30.69
N LEU A 14 -27.42 -4.45 -31.02
CA LEU A 14 -27.15 -4.88 -32.40
C LEU A 14 -27.48 -6.37 -32.53
N SER A 15 -28.64 -6.65 -33.12
CA SER A 15 -29.01 -7.97 -33.63
C SER A 15 -28.35 -8.18 -35.00
N PHE A 16 -27.52 -9.21 -35.13
CA PHE A 16 -26.92 -9.59 -36.42
C PHE A 16 -27.92 -10.38 -37.27
N ASN A 17 -28.28 -9.84 -38.43
CA ASN A 17 -28.97 -10.59 -39.48
C ASN A 17 -27.94 -10.97 -40.54
N LYS A 18 -27.79 -12.28 -40.80
CA LYS A 18 -26.96 -12.83 -41.88
C LYS A 18 -27.76 -12.81 -43.17
N ASN A 19 -27.18 -12.26 -44.24
CA ASN A 19 -27.24 -12.71 -45.64
C ASN A 19 -26.88 -11.52 -46.55
N ASP A 20 -25.73 -11.58 -47.23
CA ASP A 20 -25.72 -11.81 -48.68
C ASP A 20 -24.30 -11.74 -49.27
N ALA A 21 -24.11 -12.58 -50.26
CA ALA A 21 -22.84 -12.94 -50.87
C ALA A 21 -22.65 -12.31 -52.25
N ARG A 22 -21.38 -12.31 -52.70
CA ARG A 22 -20.86 -12.20 -54.09
C ARG A 22 -20.87 -10.81 -54.74
N THR A 23 -19.67 -10.34 -55.15
CA THR A 23 -19.20 -10.41 -56.56
C THR A 23 -17.81 -9.76 -56.76
N ASN A 24 -16.89 -10.56 -57.32
CA ASN A 24 -15.82 -10.34 -58.32
C ASN A 24 -14.94 -9.07 -58.38
N LEU A 25 -13.63 -9.40 -58.34
CA LEU A 25 -12.43 -8.82 -58.97
C LEU A 25 -12.60 -7.89 -60.20
N ASN A 26 -11.77 -6.84 -60.26
CA ASN A 26 -10.72 -6.71 -61.29
C ASN A 26 -9.68 -5.61 -60.95
N SER A 27 -8.45 -5.90 -61.35
CA SER A 27 -7.19 -5.17 -61.28
C SER A 27 -7.07 -4.02 -62.27
N GLU A 28 -6.30 -2.98 -61.94
CA GLU A 28 -5.27 -2.41 -62.84
C GLU A 28 -4.39 -1.38 -62.09
N ASP A 29 -3.07 -1.59 -62.19
CA ASP A 29 -2.01 -0.70 -61.72
C ASP A 29 -1.90 0.54 -62.62
N THR A 30 -1.70 1.72 -62.04
CA THR A 30 -1.02 2.83 -62.72
C THR A 30 -0.22 3.67 -61.72
N VAL A 31 1.09 3.66 -61.94
CA VAL A 31 2.12 4.50 -61.35
C VAL A 31 2.01 5.91 -61.94
N ILE A 32 2.10 6.98 -61.15
CA ILE A 32 2.70 8.27 -61.53
C ILE A 32 3.17 9.04 -60.28
N THR A 33 4.29 9.71 -60.50
CA THR A 33 5.30 10.38 -59.67
C THR A 33 4.89 11.64 -58.89
N HIS A 34 5.67 11.90 -57.82
CA HIS A 34 5.75 13.12 -57.01
C HIS A 34 5.91 14.43 -57.79
N GLN A 35 5.30 15.51 -57.29
CA GLN A 35 5.89 16.86 -57.32
C GLN A 35 5.28 17.77 -56.24
N SER A 36 6.16 18.34 -55.41
CA SER A 36 5.87 19.37 -54.42
C SER A 36 5.95 20.77 -55.05
N THR A 37 4.99 21.64 -54.78
CA THR A 37 5.15 23.09 -54.90
C THR A 37 4.33 23.81 -53.82
N HIS A 38 5.04 24.56 -52.98
CA HIS A 38 4.53 25.64 -52.13
C HIS A 38 4.17 26.86 -52.99
N ILE A 39 3.17 27.66 -52.57
CA ILE A 39 3.10 29.14 -52.57
C ILE A 39 1.82 29.61 -51.84
N ASP A 40 1.90 30.80 -51.24
CA ASP A 40 1.19 31.35 -50.07
C ASP A 40 -0.23 31.95 -50.23
N SER A 41 -0.91 31.99 -49.07
CA SER A 41 -1.82 33.02 -48.50
C SER A 41 -3.07 33.53 -49.23
N SER A 42 -4.26 33.35 -48.62
CA SER A 42 -5.15 34.45 -48.13
C SER A 42 -6.46 33.92 -47.50
N SER A 43 -7.00 34.71 -46.58
CA SER A 43 -8.11 34.47 -45.65
C SER A 43 -9.53 34.60 -46.25
N ASN A 44 -10.47 33.72 -45.87
CA ASN A 44 -11.73 34.07 -45.17
C ASN A 44 -12.72 32.89 -45.02
N ASN A 45 -13.19 32.72 -43.78
CA ASN A 45 -14.47 32.20 -43.23
C ASN A 45 -15.44 31.38 -44.10
N GLY A 46 -15.83 30.21 -43.58
CA GLY A 46 -17.08 29.52 -43.92
C GLY A 46 -17.15 28.06 -43.46
N GLU A 47 -17.79 27.80 -42.32
CA GLU A 47 -18.49 26.56 -41.90
C GLU A 47 -17.82 25.19 -42.20
N SER A 48 -17.10 24.65 -41.22
CA SER A 48 -16.67 23.24 -41.23
C SER A 48 -17.83 22.31 -40.83
N SER A 49 -18.45 21.68 -41.84
CA SER A 49 -19.26 20.49 -41.67
C SER A 49 -18.41 19.33 -41.10
N PRO A 50 -19.00 18.42 -40.28
CA PRO A 50 -18.25 17.34 -39.65
C PRO A 50 -17.75 16.34 -40.70
N CYS A 51 -16.44 16.03 -40.63
CA CYS A 51 -15.78 15.06 -41.48
C CYS A 51 -16.41 13.66 -41.30
N MET A 52 -17.28 13.28 -42.22
CA MET A 52 -17.69 11.90 -42.43
C MET A 52 -16.52 11.14 -43.07
N ILE A 53 -15.80 10.35 -42.28
CA ILE A 53 -14.75 9.47 -42.80
C ILE A 53 -15.42 8.25 -43.45
N THR A 54 -15.46 8.26 -44.77
CA THR A 54 -15.98 7.17 -45.61
C THR A 54 -15.02 5.98 -45.59
N THR A 55 -15.51 4.86 -45.07
CA THR A 55 -14.86 3.54 -44.99
C THR A 55 -14.53 2.94 -46.37
N ARG A 56 -13.23 2.79 -46.72
CA ARG A 56 -12.72 1.67 -47.55
C ARG A 56 -11.20 1.57 -47.79
N MET A 57 -10.36 2.51 -47.35
CA MET A 57 -8.94 2.61 -47.80
C MET A 57 -7.88 2.64 -46.69
N GLU A 58 -7.98 1.88 -45.60
CA GLU A 58 -6.96 1.97 -44.52
C GLU A 58 -6.57 0.62 -43.92
N ILE A 59 -5.82 -0.19 -44.65
CA ILE A 59 -5.02 -1.28 -44.04
C ILE A 59 -3.53 -1.16 -44.42
N LYS A 60 -3.18 -0.47 -45.52
CA LYS A 60 -1.77 -0.15 -45.84
C LYS A 60 -1.22 1.08 -45.10
N ASN A 61 -2.09 1.97 -44.62
CA ASN A 61 -1.72 3.18 -43.86
C ASN A 61 -1.51 2.95 -42.35
N ASP A 62 -1.94 1.79 -41.82
CA ASP A 62 -1.90 1.49 -40.38
C ASP A 62 -0.48 1.52 -39.80
N SER A 63 0.54 1.04 -40.52
CA SER A 63 1.91 1.06 -39.99
C SER A 63 2.47 2.48 -39.87
N TYR A 64 2.10 3.41 -40.75
CA TYR A 64 2.60 4.78 -40.74
C TYR A 64 1.86 5.62 -39.69
N LEU A 65 0.53 5.51 -39.64
CA LEU A 65 -0.29 6.16 -38.61
C LEU A 65 0.04 5.62 -37.22
N PHE A 66 0.18 4.30 -37.07
CA PHE A 66 0.64 3.70 -35.82
C PHE A 66 2.00 4.26 -35.40
N LYS A 67 3.00 4.27 -36.29
CA LYS A 67 4.33 4.84 -35.96
C LYS A 67 4.26 6.33 -35.58
N ARG A 68 3.41 7.11 -36.27
CA ARG A 68 3.23 8.54 -35.99
C ARG A 68 2.59 8.76 -34.62
N TYR A 69 1.45 8.14 -34.33
CA TYR A 69 0.78 8.31 -33.04
C TYR A 69 1.55 7.66 -31.89
N PHE A 70 2.31 6.60 -32.15
CA PHE A 70 3.24 6.03 -31.17
C PHE A 70 4.38 7.01 -30.85
N HIS A 71 4.85 7.77 -31.84
CA HIS A 71 5.80 8.87 -31.61
C HIS A 71 5.15 10.04 -30.88
N GLU A 72 3.90 10.39 -31.20
CA GLU A 72 3.13 11.43 -30.48
C GLU A 72 2.89 11.03 -29.00
N LEU A 73 2.68 9.74 -28.68
CA LEU A 73 2.65 9.25 -27.29
C LEU A 73 3.97 9.48 -26.55
N ASP A 74 5.11 9.38 -27.23
CA ASP A 74 6.41 9.72 -26.65
C ASP A 74 6.54 11.23 -26.41
N LEU A 75 5.92 12.07 -27.25
CA LEU A 75 5.86 13.53 -27.10
C LEU A 75 4.89 14.00 -26.00
N ILE A 76 3.78 13.28 -25.76
CA ILE A 76 2.82 13.57 -24.66
C ILE A 76 3.49 13.49 -23.28
N LYS A 77 4.58 12.74 -23.17
CA LYS A 77 5.39 12.68 -21.95
C LYS A 77 6.00 14.04 -21.57
N ASP A 78 6.22 14.90 -22.56
CA ASP A 78 6.88 16.20 -22.46
C ASP A 78 5.91 17.33 -22.87
N ALA A 79 4.92 17.59 -22.00
CA ALA A 79 4.04 18.77 -21.98
C ALA A 79 3.41 19.20 -23.34
N MET A 80 2.38 18.47 -23.78
CA MET A 80 1.49 18.90 -24.88
C MET A 80 0.28 19.72 -24.37
N GLN A 81 -0.39 20.44 -25.28
CA GLN A 81 -1.65 21.15 -25.02
C GLN A 81 -2.80 20.16 -24.77
N SER A 82 -3.82 20.59 -24.00
CA SER A 82 -4.94 19.72 -23.57
C SER A 82 -5.74 19.09 -24.72
N GLU A 83 -5.82 19.77 -25.87
CA GLU A 83 -6.59 19.35 -27.04
C GLU A 83 -5.91 18.19 -27.80
N ASP A 84 -4.57 18.21 -27.90
CA ASP A 84 -3.80 17.15 -28.55
C ASP A 84 -3.87 15.83 -27.78
N VAL A 85 -3.88 15.90 -26.44
CA VAL A 85 -4.01 14.73 -25.55
C VAL A 85 -5.36 14.02 -25.75
N GLU A 86 -6.43 14.79 -25.93
CA GLU A 86 -7.78 14.26 -26.12
C GLU A 86 -7.95 13.64 -27.51
N ASN A 87 -7.36 14.25 -28.54
CA ASN A 87 -7.30 13.69 -29.89
C ASN A 87 -6.52 12.37 -29.95
N THR A 88 -5.33 12.30 -29.32
CA THR A 88 -4.56 11.05 -29.26
C THR A 88 -5.30 9.96 -28.47
N LEU A 89 -6.01 10.33 -27.40
CA LEU A 89 -6.83 9.40 -26.62
C LEU A 89 -7.97 8.82 -27.47
N GLN A 90 -8.69 9.67 -28.19
CA GLN A 90 -9.77 9.24 -29.07
C GLN A 90 -9.27 8.32 -30.18
N TRP A 91 -8.13 8.63 -30.79
CA TRP A 91 -7.51 7.79 -31.80
C TRP A 91 -7.12 6.41 -31.25
N CYS A 92 -6.46 6.36 -30.08
CA CYS A 92 -6.05 5.08 -29.46
C CYS A 92 -7.26 4.18 -29.16
N LEU A 93 -8.36 4.76 -28.67
CA LEU A 93 -9.59 4.03 -28.40
C LEU A 93 -10.21 3.48 -29.68
N LEU A 94 -10.29 4.29 -30.74
CA LEU A 94 -10.83 3.88 -32.03
C LEU A 94 -9.97 2.79 -32.70
N TYR A 95 -8.65 2.90 -32.57
CA TYR A 95 -7.72 1.89 -33.09
C TYR A 95 -7.96 0.53 -32.42
N VAL A 96 -8.13 0.49 -31.09
CA VAL A 96 -8.47 -0.74 -30.37
C VAL A 96 -9.80 -1.31 -30.87
N GLU A 97 -10.84 -0.49 -31.03
CA GLU A 97 -12.14 -0.95 -31.53
C GLU A 97 -12.05 -1.54 -32.94
N ASN A 98 -11.32 -0.89 -33.85
CA ASN A 98 -11.16 -1.35 -35.22
C ASN A 98 -10.34 -2.64 -35.30
N ALA A 99 -9.25 -2.74 -34.52
CA ALA A 99 -8.46 -3.96 -34.42
C ALA A 99 -9.32 -5.13 -33.90
N VAL A 100 -10.15 -4.90 -32.88
CA VAL A 100 -11.05 -5.90 -32.31
C VAL A 100 -12.13 -6.32 -33.31
N LYS A 101 -12.75 -5.37 -34.02
CA LYS A 101 -13.70 -5.67 -35.10
C LYS A 101 -13.06 -6.50 -36.21
N GLY A 102 -11.81 -6.19 -36.58
CA GLY A 102 -11.03 -6.94 -37.57
C GLY A 102 -10.78 -8.39 -37.15
N LEU A 103 -10.47 -8.63 -35.87
CA LEU A 103 -10.30 -9.96 -35.29
C LEU A 103 -11.60 -10.77 -35.32
N PHE A 104 -12.73 -10.18 -34.91
CA PHE A 104 -14.02 -10.88 -34.92
C PHE A 104 -14.61 -11.09 -36.32
N ALA A 105 -14.24 -10.26 -37.30
CA ALA A 105 -14.71 -10.39 -38.68
C ALA A 105 -14.00 -11.49 -39.49
N ASN A 106 -13.03 -12.22 -38.92
CA ASN A 106 -12.18 -13.21 -39.61
C ASN A 106 -11.44 -12.65 -40.84
N ASN A 107 -11.24 -11.33 -40.93
CA ASN A 107 -10.48 -10.70 -42.03
C ASN A 107 -8.96 -10.94 -41.92
N HIS A 108 -8.50 -11.42 -40.76
CA HIS A 108 -7.14 -11.88 -40.53
C HIS A 108 -7.15 -13.40 -40.60
N ALA A 109 -6.35 -14.00 -41.49
CA ALA A 109 -6.06 -15.43 -41.38
C ALA A 109 -5.54 -15.71 -39.96
N ASN A 110 -5.90 -16.83 -39.32
CA ASN A 110 -5.52 -17.17 -37.93
C ASN A 110 -4.02 -16.95 -37.60
N SER A 111 -3.14 -16.90 -38.61
CA SER A 111 -1.71 -16.59 -38.49
C SER A 111 -1.38 -15.13 -38.12
N GLN A 112 -2.29 -14.16 -38.30
CA GLN A 112 -2.03 -12.74 -38.02
C GLN A 112 -2.50 -12.28 -36.63
N GLU A 113 -3.37 -13.04 -35.94
CA GLU A 113 -3.87 -12.68 -34.61
C GLU A 113 -2.76 -12.41 -33.57
N PRO A 114 -1.69 -13.24 -33.48
CA PRO A 114 -0.61 -12.98 -32.53
C PRO A 114 0.13 -11.67 -32.79
N ALA A 115 0.20 -11.23 -34.05
CA ALA A 115 0.82 -9.96 -34.42
C ALA A 115 -0.04 -8.78 -33.97
N VAL A 116 -1.36 -8.85 -34.17
CA VAL A 116 -2.30 -7.83 -33.70
C VAL A 116 -2.26 -7.70 -32.17
N PHE A 117 -2.27 -8.83 -31.43
CA PHE A 117 -2.14 -8.80 -29.97
C PHE A 117 -0.80 -8.21 -29.50
N THR A 118 0.27 -8.45 -30.24
CA THR A 118 1.58 -7.85 -29.95
C THR A 118 1.56 -6.33 -30.13
N THR A 119 0.93 -5.84 -31.19
CA THR A 119 0.76 -4.40 -31.43
C THR A 119 -0.07 -3.74 -30.33
N LEU A 120 -1.21 -4.33 -29.99
CA LEU A 120 -2.07 -3.85 -28.90
C LEU A 120 -1.34 -3.86 -27.55
N PHE A 121 -0.53 -4.88 -27.28
CA PHE A 121 0.28 -4.95 -26.06
C PHE A 121 1.23 -3.75 -25.94
N TYR A 122 1.96 -3.41 -27.00
CA TYR A 122 2.87 -2.26 -26.96
C TYR A 122 2.12 -0.93 -26.80
N LEU A 123 0.94 -0.80 -27.42
CA LEU A 123 0.08 0.38 -27.26
C LEU A 123 -0.37 0.56 -25.81
N VAL A 124 -0.91 -0.49 -25.19
CA VAL A 124 -1.37 -0.45 -23.79
C VAL A 124 -0.19 -0.19 -22.84
N ARG A 125 0.94 -0.88 -23.05
CA ARG A 125 2.15 -0.69 -22.25
C ARG A 125 2.65 0.76 -22.31
N LYS A 126 2.64 1.38 -23.49
CA LYS A 126 3.00 2.79 -23.65
C LYS A 126 2.02 3.73 -22.97
N ALA A 127 0.73 3.44 -23.03
CA ALA A 127 -0.28 4.23 -22.33
C ALA A 127 -0.07 4.23 -20.80
N TRP A 128 0.48 3.16 -20.22
CA TRP A 128 0.87 3.10 -18.81
C TRP A 128 2.15 3.88 -18.47
N GLU A 129 2.96 4.27 -19.46
CA GLU A 129 4.14 5.10 -19.24
C GLU A 129 3.80 6.58 -19.07
N LEU A 130 2.58 6.99 -19.43
CA LEU A 130 2.11 8.37 -19.33
C LEU A 130 1.85 8.80 -17.88
N PRO A 131 2.09 10.09 -17.53
CA PRO A 131 2.07 10.55 -16.13
C PRO A 131 0.74 10.32 -15.39
N THR A 132 -0.39 10.43 -16.07
CA THR A 132 -1.72 10.37 -15.45
C THR A 132 -2.29 8.95 -15.39
N CYS A 133 -1.70 7.98 -16.10
CA CYS A 133 -2.21 6.62 -16.30
C CYS A 133 -3.67 6.51 -16.83
N LYS A 134 -4.38 7.64 -17.05
CA LYS A 134 -5.78 7.70 -17.46
C LYS A 134 -6.03 6.96 -18.77
N LEU A 135 -5.12 7.14 -19.74
CA LEU A 135 -5.20 6.44 -21.02
C LEU A 135 -5.07 4.92 -20.85
N GLY A 136 -4.16 4.46 -19.97
CA GLY A 136 -4.00 3.03 -19.66
C GLY A 136 -5.30 2.42 -19.14
N TYR A 137 -5.94 3.07 -18.16
CA TYR A 137 -7.24 2.64 -17.65
C TYR A 137 -8.33 2.65 -18.72
N ALA A 138 -8.44 3.73 -19.51
CA ALA A 138 -9.44 3.86 -20.57
C ALA A 138 -9.29 2.77 -21.65
N LEU A 139 -8.06 2.48 -22.09
CA LEU A 139 -7.80 1.42 -23.06
C LEU A 139 -8.10 0.03 -22.49
N CYS A 140 -7.73 -0.24 -21.25
CA CYS A 140 -8.02 -1.53 -20.61
C CYS A 140 -9.53 -1.76 -20.46
N ASN A 141 -10.28 -0.72 -20.09
CA ASN A 141 -11.74 -0.80 -19.99
C ASN A 141 -12.36 -0.98 -21.39
N ARG A 142 -11.86 -0.26 -22.41
CA ARG A 142 -12.30 -0.43 -23.80
C ARG A 142 -12.06 -1.84 -24.33
N VAL A 143 -10.89 -2.42 -24.04
CA VAL A 143 -10.56 -3.82 -24.39
C VAL A 143 -11.60 -4.80 -23.81
N ARG A 144 -12.03 -4.58 -22.56
CA ARG A 144 -13.10 -5.37 -21.95
C ARG A 144 -14.45 -5.13 -22.62
N ASP A 145 -14.84 -3.87 -22.79
CA ASP A 145 -16.17 -3.49 -23.29
C ASP A 145 -16.41 -3.94 -24.75
N CYS A 146 -15.34 -4.08 -25.53
CA CYS A 146 -15.39 -4.63 -26.89
C CYS A 146 -15.37 -6.17 -26.96
N GLY A 147 -15.37 -6.88 -25.82
CA GLY A 147 -15.36 -8.34 -25.76
C GLY A 147 -13.99 -8.99 -26.05
N LEU A 148 -12.92 -8.20 -26.20
CA LEU A 148 -11.59 -8.75 -26.44
C LEU A 148 -11.06 -9.51 -25.22
N THR A 149 -11.41 -9.09 -24.00
CA THR A 149 -11.01 -9.82 -22.77
C THR A 149 -11.51 -11.27 -22.78
N ASP A 150 -12.73 -11.55 -23.24
CA ASP A 150 -13.27 -12.92 -23.32
C ASP A 150 -12.50 -13.77 -24.33
N LEU A 151 -12.12 -13.18 -25.48
CA LEU A 151 -11.28 -13.83 -26.48
C LEU A 151 -9.88 -14.15 -25.92
N LEU A 152 -9.28 -13.20 -25.19
CA LEU A 152 -7.96 -13.41 -24.56
C LEU A 152 -8.01 -14.52 -23.50
N ILE A 153 -9.04 -14.54 -22.64
CA ILE A 153 -9.25 -15.61 -21.65
C ILE A 153 -9.39 -16.96 -22.35
N LYS A 154 -10.20 -17.04 -23.42
CA LYS A 154 -10.37 -18.27 -24.20
C LYS A 154 -9.03 -18.74 -24.81
N ASN A 155 -8.23 -17.82 -25.33
CA ASN A 155 -6.96 -18.12 -25.97
C ASN A 155 -5.85 -18.51 -24.98
N CYS A 156 -5.99 -18.26 -23.68
CA CYS A 156 -5.06 -18.71 -22.64
C CYS A 156 -4.91 -20.24 -22.58
N VAL A 157 -5.87 -21.00 -23.12
CA VAL A 157 -5.82 -22.47 -23.21
C VAL A 157 -5.66 -22.98 -24.64
N SER A 158 -5.24 -22.12 -25.58
CA SER A 158 -4.99 -22.51 -26.97
C SER A 158 -3.83 -23.51 -27.06
N GLU A 159 -3.94 -24.47 -28.00
CA GLU A 159 -2.86 -25.40 -28.34
C GLU A 159 -1.71 -24.72 -29.09
N ASP A 160 -1.95 -23.57 -29.75
CA ASP A 160 -0.88 -22.77 -30.37
C ASP A 160 -0.13 -21.97 -29.29
N PRO A 161 1.16 -22.29 -29.01
CA PRO A 161 1.93 -21.62 -27.98
C PRO A 161 2.15 -20.12 -28.26
N LYS A 162 2.18 -19.70 -29.54
CA LYS A 162 2.36 -18.29 -29.89
C LYS A 162 1.10 -17.49 -29.62
N LEU A 163 -0.06 -18.05 -29.98
CA LEU A 163 -1.36 -17.45 -29.69
C LEU A 163 -1.61 -17.39 -28.18
N GLN A 164 -1.35 -18.49 -27.47
CA GLN A 164 -1.47 -18.56 -26.02
C GLN A 164 -0.60 -17.50 -25.34
N PHE A 165 0.67 -17.43 -25.71
CA PHE A 165 1.63 -16.49 -25.12
C PHE A 165 1.26 -15.03 -25.40
N SER A 166 0.98 -14.68 -26.66
CA SER A 166 0.62 -13.31 -27.03
C SER A 166 -0.68 -12.85 -26.39
N SER A 167 -1.68 -13.73 -26.30
CA SER A 167 -2.96 -13.46 -25.63
C SER A 167 -2.78 -13.26 -24.13
N THR A 168 -2.05 -14.16 -23.47
CA THR A 168 -1.79 -14.08 -22.01
C THR A 168 -0.98 -12.82 -21.68
N ARG A 169 0.01 -12.47 -22.51
CA ARG A 169 0.83 -11.26 -22.32
C ARG A 169 -0.01 -9.99 -22.40
N LEU A 170 -0.90 -9.88 -23.39
CA LEU A 170 -1.81 -8.74 -23.51
C LEU A 170 -2.80 -8.70 -22.34
N LEU A 171 -3.37 -9.85 -21.98
CA LEU A 171 -4.31 -9.96 -20.87
C LEU A 171 -3.70 -9.41 -19.57
N VAL A 172 -2.48 -9.82 -19.22
CA VAL A 172 -1.78 -9.37 -18.02
C VAL A 172 -1.59 -7.84 -17.99
N GLU A 173 -1.27 -7.24 -19.13
CA GLU A 173 -1.11 -5.78 -19.24
C GLU A 173 -2.45 -5.04 -19.07
N CYS A 174 -3.56 -5.70 -19.39
CA CYS A 174 -4.92 -5.17 -19.24
C CYS A 174 -5.56 -5.40 -17.87
N LEU A 175 -4.89 -6.09 -16.93
CA LEU A 175 -5.39 -6.36 -15.57
C LEU A 175 -5.28 -5.12 -14.66
N ASN A 176 -6.18 -4.15 -14.87
CA ASN A 176 -6.51 -3.13 -13.88
C ASN A 176 -7.47 -3.70 -12.81
N SER A 177 -7.89 -2.91 -11.81
CA SER A 177 -8.80 -3.38 -10.75
C SER A 177 -10.08 -4.00 -11.30
N GLU A 178 -10.82 -3.28 -12.14
CA GLU A 178 -12.11 -3.77 -12.65
C GLU A 178 -11.97 -4.99 -13.59
N ASN A 179 -10.94 -5.01 -14.44
CA ASN A 179 -10.69 -6.14 -15.35
C ASN A 179 -10.22 -7.38 -14.59
N ARG A 180 -9.53 -7.21 -13.46
CA ARG A 180 -9.17 -8.30 -12.57
C ARG A 180 -10.41 -8.94 -11.97
N ASP A 181 -11.35 -8.14 -11.47
CA ASP A 181 -12.63 -8.64 -10.97
C ASP A 181 -13.39 -9.42 -12.06
N TYR A 182 -13.38 -8.89 -13.29
CA TYR A 182 -13.97 -9.56 -14.45
C TYR A 182 -13.31 -10.92 -14.74
N VAL A 183 -11.97 -10.97 -14.79
CA VAL A 183 -11.21 -12.20 -15.07
C VAL A 183 -11.39 -13.22 -13.95
N ILE A 184 -11.46 -12.79 -12.69
CA ILE A 184 -11.74 -13.69 -11.56
C ILE A 184 -13.16 -14.25 -11.65
N LYS A 185 -14.12 -13.46 -12.12
CA LYS A 185 -15.50 -13.93 -12.26
C LYS A 185 -15.70 -14.90 -13.43
N TYR A 186 -15.00 -14.71 -14.56
CA TYR A 186 -15.30 -15.43 -15.81
C TYR A 186 -14.16 -16.29 -16.38
N GLY A 187 -12.92 -16.12 -15.90
CA GLY A 187 -11.72 -16.70 -16.50
C GLY A 187 -10.86 -17.57 -15.59
N MET A 188 -11.27 -17.83 -14.34
CA MET A 188 -10.45 -18.54 -13.35
C MET A 188 -10.00 -19.93 -13.80
N VAL A 189 -10.84 -20.67 -14.53
CA VAL A 189 -10.51 -22.03 -15.02
C VAL A 189 -9.36 -21.98 -16.04
N GLN A 190 -9.41 -21.04 -16.98
CA GLN A 190 -8.37 -20.87 -18.00
C GLN A 190 -7.06 -20.39 -17.37
N ILE A 191 -7.15 -19.45 -16.42
CA ILE A 191 -5.99 -18.94 -15.68
C ILE A 191 -5.34 -20.03 -14.82
N GLN A 192 -6.13 -20.86 -14.15
CA GLN A 192 -5.65 -22.02 -13.41
C GLN A 192 -4.84 -22.96 -14.31
N GLN A 193 -5.33 -23.22 -15.53
CA GLN A 193 -4.62 -24.07 -16.48
C GLN A 193 -3.30 -23.46 -16.93
N VAL A 194 -3.24 -22.14 -17.17
CA VAL A 194 -1.99 -21.44 -17.49
C VAL A 194 -0.97 -21.59 -16.37
N ILE A 195 -1.38 -21.36 -15.12
CA ILE A 195 -0.49 -21.45 -13.95
C ILE A 195 0.03 -22.88 -13.78
N ARG A 196 -0.85 -23.89 -13.85
CA ARG A 196 -0.45 -25.30 -13.74
C ARG A 196 0.48 -25.72 -14.88
N THR A 197 0.18 -25.31 -16.11
CA THR A 197 1.03 -25.60 -17.27
C THR A 197 2.43 -25.02 -17.06
N PHE A 198 2.52 -23.76 -16.63
CA PHE A 198 3.80 -23.11 -16.35
C PHE A 198 4.57 -23.78 -15.19
N ARG A 199 3.85 -24.21 -14.14
CA ARG A 199 4.44 -24.92 -12.99
C ARG A 199 5.24 -26.15 -13.43
N HIS A 200 4.70 -26.93 -14.37
CA HIS A 200 5.31 -28.18 -14.85
C HIS A 200 6.29 -28.01 -16.02
N GLN A 201 6.49 -26.79 -16.53
CA GLN A 201 7.47 -26.54 -17.59
C GLN A 201 8.90 -26.56 -17.07
N GLU A 202 9.73 -27.44 -17.65
CA GLU A 202 11.17 -27.55 -17.33
C GLU A 202 12.01 -26.41 -17.94
N LYS A 203 11.68 -25.98 -19.16
CA LYS A 203 12.36 -24.89 -19.86
C LYS A 203 11.45 -23.67 -19.93
N ARG A 204 11.91 -22.55 -19.38
CA ARG A 204 11.18 -21.29 -19.30
C ARG A 204 12.00 -20.17 -19.92
N THR A 205 11.42 -19.47 -20.90
CA THR A 205 12.05 -18.26 -21.44
C THR A 205 11.87 -17.10 -20.46
N ALA A 206 12.75 -16.09 -20.54
CA ALA A 206 12.62 -14.89 -19.71
C ALA A 206 11.26 -14.20 -19.91
N ASP A 207 10.80 -14.14 -21.16
CA ASP A 207 9.50 -13.54 -21.51
C ASP A 207 8.31 -14.28 -20.88
N GLN A 208 8.32 -15.61 -20.88
CA GLN A 208 7.27 -16.38 -20.22
C GLN A 208 7.30 -16.18 -18.70
N SER A 209 8.50 -16.15 -18.08
CA SER A 209 8.66 -15.84 -16.66
C SER A 209 8.17 -14.42 -16.32
N ILE A 210 8.38 -13.43 -17.19
CA ILE A 210 7.87 -12.07 -17.00
C ILE A 210 6.34 -12.06 -17.00
N VAL A 211 5.72 -12.73 -17.98
CA VAL A 211 4.25 -12.78 -18.12
C VAL A 211 3.60 -13.48 -16.93
N ILE A 212 4.08 -14.67 -16.54
CA ILE A 212 3.49 -15.42 -15.43
C ILE A 212 3.68 -14.72 -14.08
N THR A 213 4.86 -14.16 -13.81
CA THR A 213 5.08 -13.42 -12.55
C THR A 213 4.27 -12.14 -12.51
N GLY A 214 4.07 -11.48 -13.66
CA GLY A 214 3.17 -10.34 -13.81
C GLY A 214 1.71 -10.72 -13.52
N LEU A 215 1.24 -11.84 -14.09
CA LEU A 215 -0.09 -12.40 -13.85
C LEU A 215 -0.30 -12.69 -12.36
N LEU A 216 0.60 -13.44 -11.73
CA LEU A 216 0.52 -13.80 -10.32
C LEU A 216 0.51 -12.56 -9.43
N ALA A 217 1.38 -11.57 -9.72
CA ALA A 217 1.40 -10.33 -8.98
C ALA A 217 0.08 -9.56 -9.05
N LYS A 218 -0.66 -9.65 -10.16
CA LYS A 218 -1.99 -9.06 -10.30
C LYS A 218 -3.05 -9.91 -9.57
N LEU A 219 -3.05 -11.22 -9.72
CA LEU A 219 -4.06 -12.06 -9.05
C LEU A 219 -3.98 -11.99 -7.52
N PHE A 220 -2.78 -11.86 -6.95
CA PHE A 220 -2.61 -11.71 -5.50
C PHE A 220 -3.04 -10.35 -4.93
N GLU A 221 -3.39 -9.37 -5.77
CA GLU A 221 -3.96 -8.09 -5.34
C GLU A 221 -5.47 -8.10 -5.64
N HIS A 222 -6.21 -8.96 -4.92
CA HIS A 222 -7.67 -9.02 -5.00
C HIS A 222 -8.28 -9.34 -3.63
N SER A 223 -8.35 -10.63 -3.27
CA SER A 223 -8.96 -11.11 -2.02
C SER A 223 -8.17 -12.27 -1.43
N GLU A 224 -8.42 -12.56 -0.15
CA GLU A 224 -7.85 -13.70 0.56
C GLU A 224 -8.19 -15.03 -0.14
N GLU A 225 -9.43 -15.17 -0.63
CA GLU A 225 -9.91 -16.35 -1.37
C GLU A 225 -9.13 -16.55 -2.66
N THR A 226 -9.01 -15.50 -3.49
CA THR A 226 -8.23 -15.58 -4.74
C THR A 226 -6.75 -15.86 -4.48
N CYS A 227 -6.17 -15.26 -3.45
CA CYS A 227 -4.80 -15.55 -3.06
C CYS A 227 -4.62 -17.03 -2.71
N MET A 228 -5.56 -17.60 -1.98
CA MET A 228 -5.51 -18.99 -1.57
C MET A 228 -5.67 -19.95 -2.75
N ASP A 229 -6.65 -19.71 -3.63
CA ASP A 229 -6.83 -20.48 -4.87
C ASP A 229 -5.54 -20.50 -5.72
N VAL A 230 -4.93 -19.34 -5.93
CA VAL A 230 -3.71 -19.21 -6.74
C VAL A 230 -2.52 -19.90 -6.07
N ILE A 231 -2.43 -19.91 -4.74
CA ILE A 231 -1.43 -20.69 -4.01
C ILE A 231 -1.66 -22.18 -4.23
N GLU A 232 -2.90 -22.69 -4.14
CA GLU A 232 -3.20 -24.11 -4.37
C GLU A 232 -2.84 -24.57 -5.78
N TRP A 233 -2.89 -23.66 -6.77
CA TRP A 233 -2.49 -23.96 -8.14
C TRP A 233 -0.97 -23.99 -8.35
N GLY A 234 -0.18 -23.60 -7.33
CA GLY A 234 1.27 -23.56 -7.34
C GLY A 234 1.88 -22.19 -7.62
N GLY A 235 1.08 -21.11 -7.51
CA GLY A 235 1.53 -19.76 -7.83
C GLY A 235 2.65 -19.25 -6.93
N LEU A 236 2.60 -19.57 -5.63
CA LEU A 236 3.64 -19.15 -4.67
C LEU A 236 4.98 -19.83 -4.95
N GLU A 237 4.97 -21.13 -5.28
CA GLU A 237 6.17 -21.88 -5.63
C GLU A 237 6.83 -21.33 -6.90
N ILE A 238 6.02 -20.92 -7.89
CA ILE A 238 6.52 -20.24 -9.09
C ILE A 238 7.21 -18.93 -8.71
N VAL A 239 6.57 -18.07 -7.91
CA VAL A 239 7.14 -16.77 -7.49
C VAL A 239 8.46 -16.98 -6.74
N VAL A 240 8.48 -17.89 -5.76
CA VAL A 240 9.67 -18.19 -4.97
C VAL A 240 10.80 -18.76 -5.84
N TYR A 241 10.48 -19.60 -6.82
CA TYR A 241 11.47 -20.14 -7.76
C TYR A 241 12.07 -19.04 -8.66
N GLU A 242 11.23 -18.16 -9.21
CA GLU A 242 11.68 -17.09 -10.12
C GLU A 242 12.46 -15.97 -9.40
N CYS A 243 12.43 -15.90 -8.06
CA CYS A 243 13.29 -15.01 -7.26
C CYS A 243 14.81 -15.28 -7.45
N ARG A 244 15.19 -16.42 -8.05
CA ARG A 244 16.58 -16.79 -8.37
C ARG A 244 17.12 -16.12 -9.62
N ARG A 245 16.26 -15.51 -10.44
CA ARG A 245 16.64 -14.87 -11.71
C ARG A 245 17.42 -13.59 -11.45
N GLN A 246 18.13 -13.11 -12.47
CA GLN A 246 18.81 -11.81 -12.44
C GLN A 246 18.00 -10.70 -13.12
N ASP A 247 16.98 -11.07 -13.91
CA ASP A 247 16.15 -10.11 -14.64
C ASP A 247 15.36 -9.23 -13.66
N THR A 248 15.53 -7.92 -13.78
CA THR A 248 14.93 -6.96 -12.84
C THR A 248 13.41 -6.88 -12.94
N THR A 249 12.83 -7.16 -14.11
CA THR A 249 11.39 -7.14 -14.33
C THR A 249 10.75 -8.35 -13.65
N ILE A 250 11.36 -9.53 -13.80
CA ILE A 250 10.94 -10.75 -13.09
C ILE A 250 11.00 -10.54 -11.58
N LEU A 251 12.14 -10.05 -11.07
CA LEU A 251 12.31 -9.82 -9.63
C LEU A 251 11.37 -8.75 -9.09
N GLN A 252 11.06 -7.71 -9.87
CA GLN A 252 10.07 -6.70 -9.50
C GLN A 252 8.67 -7.30 -9.41
N ASN A 253 8.27 -8.11 -10.38
CA ASN A 253 6.99 -8.81 -10.35
C ASN A 253 6.92 -9.77 -9.16
N CYS A 254 7.99 -10.51 -8.87
CA CYS A 254 8.04 -11.42 -7.71
C CYS A 254 7.94 -10.67 -6.39
N ALA A 255 8.71 -9.59 -6.21
CA ALA A 255 8.63 -8.77 -5.00
C ALA A 255 7.24 -8.17 -4.81
N ARG A 256 6.61 -7.69 -5.89
CA ARG A 256 5.22 -7.20 -5.87
C ARG A 256 4.23 -8.30 -5.52
N ALA A 257 4.37 -9.50 -6.10
CA ALA A 257 3.53 -10.65 -5.79
C ALA A 257 3.60 -11.02 -4.30
N LEU A 258 4.80 -11.06 -3.72
CA LEU A 258 4.98 -11.33 -2.28
C LEU A 258 4.40 -10.21 -1.41
N ALA A 259 4.56 -8.94 -1.81
CA ALA A 259 3.94 -7.82 -1.11
C ALA A 259 2.40 -7.90 -1.14
N ASN A 260 1.84 -8.21 -2.30
CA ASN A 260 0.40 -8.37 -2.46
C ASN A 260 -0.14 -9.55 -1.63
N LEU A 261 0.54 -10.70 -1.65
CA LEU A 261 0.22 -11.82 -0.76
C LEU A 261 0.24 -11.44 0.72
N SER A 262 1.20 -10.63 1.16
CA SER A 262 1.23 -10.16 2.56
C SER A 262 0.11 -9.16 2.90
N LEU A 263 -0.32 -8.34 1.94
CA LEU A 263 -1.35 -7.32 2.17
C LEU A 263 -2.78 -7.88 2.08
N TYR A 264 -3.00 -8.79 1.13
CA TYR A 264 -4.29 -9.37 0.81
C TYR A 264 -4.47 -10.79 1.35
N GLY A 265 -3.44 -11.37 1.96
CA GLY A 265 -3.50 -12.67 2.62
C GLY A 265 -3.85 -12.56 4.10
N ASP A 266 -4.37 -13.66 4.65
CA ASP A 266 -4.60 -13.84 6.08
C ASP A 266 -3.40 -14.52 6.75
N SER A 267 -3.53 -14.82 8.04
CA SER A 267 -2.46 -15.50 8.79
C SER A 267 -2.15 -16.91 8.26
N LYS A 268 -3.12 -17.60 7.63
CA LYS A 268 -2.85 -18.90 6.98
C LYS A 268 -1.95 -18.73 5.77
N ILE A 269 -2.23 -17.74 4.93
CA ILE A 269 -1.38 -17.40 3.78
C ILE A 269 0.01 -16.99 4.25
N HIS A 270 0.13 -16.19 5.31
CA HIS A 270 1.43 -15.84 5.88
C HIS A 270 2.23 -17.07 6.32
N LYS A 271 1.60 -18.05 6.98
CA LYS A 271 2.26 -19.33 7.31
C LYS A 271 2.72 -20.08 6.06
N LEU A 272 1.91 -20.12 5.00
CA LEU A 272 2.28 -20.75 3.73
C LEU A 272 3.47 -20.04 3.07
N MET A 273 3.52 -18.71 3.10
CA MET A 273 4.68 -17.94 2.63
C MET A 273 5.95 -18.30 3.41
N ILE A 274 5.85 -18.42 4.73
CA ILE A 274 6.99 -18.80 5.57
C ILE A 274 7.43 -20.25 5.33
N ASN A 275 6.49 -21.18 5.22
CA ASN A 275 6.77 -22.59 4.93
C ASN A 275 7.42 -22.79 3.56
N ASN A 276 7.11 -21.92 2.59
CA ASN A 276 7.77 -21.88 1.27
C ASN A 276 9.02 -21.00 1.25
N HIS A 277 9.56 -20.62 2.41
CA HIS A 277 10.79 -19.83 2.56
C HIS A 277 10.77 -18.44 1.88
N ALA A 278 9.60 -17.84 1.69
CA ALA A 278 9.49 -16.52 1.05
C ALA A 278 10.28 -15.43 1.80
N HIS A 279 10.30 -15.50 3.14
CA HIS A 279 11.06 -14.56 3.99
C HIS A 279 12.58 -14.54 3.71
N ILE A 280 13.16 -15.66 3.27
CA ILE A 280 14.57 -15.74 2.88
C ILE A 280 14.79 -14.97 1.56
N TRP A 281 13.90 -15.14 0.60
CA TRP A 281 13.97 -14.43 -0.68
C TRP A 281 13.69 -12.94 -0.54
N LEU A 282 12.84 -12.52 0.40
CA LEU A 282 12.62 -11.10 0.69
C LEU A 282 13.94 -10.39 1.08
N PHE A 283 14.82 -11.06 1.82
CA PHE A 283 16.14 -10.53 2.14
C PHE A 283 16.96 -10.29 0.86
N THR A 284 17.07 -11.31 -0.01
CA THR A 284 17.80 -11.18 -1.28
C THR A 284 17.23 -10.07 -2.18
N LEU A 285 15.90 -9.97 -2.26
CA LEU A 285 15.20 -8.94 -3.03
C LEU A 285 15.46 -7.53 -2.45
N ALA A 286 15.54 -7.39 -1.12
CA ALA A 286 15.83 -6.12 -0.46
C ALA A 286 17.24 -5.57 -0.73
N PHE A 287 18.20 -6.44 -1.13
CA PHE A 287 19.53 -6.02 -1.57
C PHE A 287 19.61 -5.61 -3.05
N ASN A 288 18.58 -5.89 -3.85
CA ASN A 288 18.60 -5.66 -5.30
C ASN A 288 18.84 -4.18 -5.67
N PRO A 289 19.66 -3.84 -6.69
CA PRO A 289 19.95 -2.44 -7.02
C PRO A 289 18.72 -1.58 -7.38
N ARG A 290 17.63 -2.19 -7.84
CA ARG A 290 16.40 -1.48 -8.22
C ARG A 290 15.56 -1.10 -7.00
N ILE A 291 15.26 0.19 -6.87
CA ILE A 291 14.44 0.75 -5.78
C ILE A 291 13.06 0.07 -5.70
N SER A 292 12.44 -0.26 -6.85
CA SER A 292 11.14 -0.95 -6.91
C SER A 292 11.17 -2.31 -6.21
N VAL A 293 12.18 -3.12 -6.52
CA VAL A 293 12.34 -4.45 -5.94
C VAL A 293 12.57 -4.35 -4.43
N LYS A 294 13.48 -3.46 -4.00
CA LYS A 294 13.74 -3.22 -2.57
C LYS A 294 12.47 -2.82 -1.84
N TYR A 295 11.75 -1.87 -2.41
CA TYR A 295 10.55 -1.31 -1.80
C TYR A 295 9.49 -2.36 -1.53
N TYR A 296 9.12 -3.16 -2.53
CA TYR A 296 8.12 -4.21 -2.36
C TYR A 296 8.58 -5.32 -1.41
N ALA A 297 9.88 -5.65 -1.41
CA ALA A 297 10.43 -6.61 -0.46
C ALA A 297 10.32 -6.13 1.00
N LEU A 298 10.67 -4.86 1.25
CA LEU A 298 10.56 -4.23 2.57
C LEU A 298 9.10 -4.06 3.00
N LEU A 299 8.21 -3.75 2.06
CA LEU A 299 6.76 -3.69 2.31
C LEU A 299 6.24 -5.05 2.77
N ALA A 300 6.56 -6.11 2.04
CA ALA A 300 6.14 -7.47 2.38
C ALA A 300 6.65 -7.89 3.76
N ALA A 301 7.94 -7.65 4.04
CA ALA A 301 8.54 -7.97 5.33
C ALA A 301 7.89 -7.19 6.49
N SER A 302 7.57 -5.91 6.26
CA SER A 302 6.92 -5.05 7.27
C SER A 302 5.53 -5.57 7.64
N VAL A 303 4.74 -5.99 6.64
CA VAL A 303 3.39 -6.53 6.88
C VAL A 303 3.46 -7.88 7.60
N LEU A 304 4.31 -8.80 7.12
CA LEU A 304 4.52 -10.11 7.74
C LEU A 304 4.99 -10.01 9.20
N ALA A 305 5.79 -9.00 9.54
CA ALA A 305 6.28 -8.77 10.90
C ALA A 305 5.18 -8.42 11.91
N THR A 306 3.98 -8.06 11.45
CA THR A 306 2.83 -7.76 12.32
C THR A 306 2.04 -9.00 12.73
N ASP A 307 2.21 -10.10 12.00
CA ASP A 307 1.49 -11.33 12.28
C ASP A 307 2.11 -12.05 13.50
N LYS A 308 1.27 -12.28 14.50
CA LYS A 308 1.66 -12.89 15.77
C LYS A 308 2.06 -14.35 15.61
N ASP A 309 1.49 -15.06 14.64
CA ASP A 309 1.69 -16.50 14.47
C ASP A 309 3.06 -16.83 13.86
N ILE A 310 3.63 -15.90 13.09
CA ILE A 310 4.95 -16.04 12.46
C ILE A 310 6.01 -15.11 13.07
N LYS A 311 5.67 -14.39 14.15
CA LYS A 311 6.53 -13.40 14.82
C LYS A 311 7.91 -13.95 15.14
N ALA A 312 8.01 -15.14 15.74
CA ALA A 312 9.30 -15.73 16.13
C ALA A 312 10.27 -15.95 14.95
N ILE A 313 9.74 -16.15 13.73
CA ILE A 313 10.54 -16.32 12.52
C ILE A 313 10.92 -14.95 11.95
N MET A 314 9.96 -14.03 11.90
CA MET A 314 10.20 -12.65 11.44
C MET A 314 11.17 -11.88 12.34
N ASP A 315 11.25 -12.22 13.63
CA ASP A 315 12.22 -11.65 14.57
C ASP A 315 13.67 -11.99 14.24
N LYS A 316 13.88 -13.12 13.56
CA LYS A 316 15.19 -13.55 13.05
C LYS A 316 15.43 -13.06 11.63
N CYS A 317 14.47 -12.37 11.02
CA CYS A 317 14.57 -11.92 9.63
C CYS A 317 15.28 -10.55 9.57
N ASP A 318 16.51 -10.55 9.06
CA ASP A 318 17.32 -9.34 8.93
C ASP A 318 16.81 -8.34 7.88
N THR A 319 15.80 -8.70 7.09
CA THR A 319 15.22 -7.82 6.06
C THR A 319 14.71 -6.50 6.66
N LEU A 320 14.16 -6.54 7.89
CA LEU A 320 13.66 -5.34 8.57
C LEU A 320 14.78 -4.35 8.92
N ASN A 321 16.00 -4.84 9.17
CA ASN A 321 17.16 -3.99 9.51
C ASN A 321 17.57 -3.08 8.33
N LEU A 322 17.12 -3.37 7.12
CA LEU A 322 17.41 -2.60 5.90
C LEU A 322 16.48 -1.38 5.74
N ILE A 323 15.40 -1.29 6.52
CA ILE A 323 14.38 -0.24 6.41
C ILE A 323 14.98 1.13 6.70
N ASP A 324 15.71 1.28 7.80
CA ASP A 324 16.28 2.58 8.22
C ASP A 324 17.29 3.10 7.17
N ILE A 325 18.10 2.19 6.59
CA ILE A 325 19.06 2.51 5.52
C ILE A 325 18.32 2.96 4.25
N PHE A 326 17.24 2.26 3.88
CA PHE A 326 16.44 2.59 2.71
C PHE A 326 15.78 3.96 2.88
N ILE A 327 15.16 4.22 4.03
CA ILE A 327 14.48 5.47 4.34
C ILE A 327 15.48 6.63 4.35
N ALA A 328 16.63 6.49 5.04
CA ALA A 328 17.65 7.54 5.09
C ALA A 328 18.16 7.95 3.70
N LYS A 329 18.15 7.03 2.73
CA LYS A 329 18.55 7.30 1.34
C LYS A 329 17.47 8.02 0.52
N HIS A 330 16.20 7.83 0.84
CA HIS A 330 15.08 8.25 0.00
C HIS A 330 14.16 9.31 0.64
N PHE A 331 14.29 9.56 1.94
CA PHE A 331 13.55 10.59 2.65
C PHE A 331 14.42 11.86 2.80
N PRO A 332 13.94 13.06 2.40
CA PRO A 332 12.70 13.36 1.67
C PRO A 332 12.85 13.40 0.14
N THR A 333 14.07 13.41 -0.39
CA THR A 333 14.37 13.77 -1.79
C THR A 333 13.99 12.71 -2.84
N GLY A 334 13.62 11.50 -2.43
CA GLY A 334 13.30 10.38 -3.32
C GLY A 334 11.82 10.21 -3.64
N PHE A 335 10.94 11.06 -3.12
CA PHE A 335 9.49 10.82 -3.12
C PHE A 335 8.86 10.83 -4.50
N ASP A 336 9.18 11.82 -5.35
CA ASP A 336 8.69 11.86 -6.74
C ASP A 336 8.97 10.57 -7.51
N LYS A 337 10.18 10.02 -7.31
CA LYS A 337 10.62 8.81 -8.01
C LYS A 337 9.86 7.58 -7.53
N ILE A 338 9.63 7.47 -6.22
CA ILE A 338 8.92 6.34 -5.62
C ILE A 338 7.42 6.46 -5.92
N ASP A 339 6.83 7.64 -5.83
CA ASP A 339 5.40 7.84 -6.12
C ASP A 339 5.07 7.52 -7.58
N LYS A 340 5.82 8.07 -8.55
CA LYS A 340 5.67 7.74 -9.99
C LYS A 340 5.82 6.25 -10.26
N MET A 341 6.68 5.56 -9.52
CA MET A 341 6.87 4.11 -9.63
C MET A 341 5.67 3.33 -9.08
N LEU A 342 5.06 3.79 -7.99
CA LEU A 342 3.90 3.15 -7.35
C LEU A 342 2.61 3.39 -8.14
N ALA A 343 2.42 4.59 -8.70
CA ALA A 343 1.24 4.97 -9.46
C ALA A 343 0.91 4.03 -10.64
N ARG A 344 1.93 3.39 -11.23
CA ARG A 344 1.76 2.44 -12.35
C ARG A 344 1.09 1.13 -11.96
N TYR A 345 1.18 0.74 -10.70
CA TYR A 345 0.88 -0.63 -10.29
C TYR A 345 -0.16 -0.73 -9.20
N GLN A 346 -0.46 0.36 -8.51
CA GLN A 346 -1.50 0.42 -7.50
C GLN A 346 -2.82 0.85 -8.11
N SER A 347 -3.90 0.31 -7.57
CA SER A 347 -5.25 0.72 -7.93
C SER A 347 -5.49 2.20 -7.62
N GLN A 348 -6.39 2.82 -8.39
CA GLN A 348 -6.80 4.20 -8.16
C GLN A 348 -7.50 4.38 -6.80
N ASP A 349 -8.14 3.32 -6.29
CA ASP A 349 -8.81 3.38 -5.01
C ASP A 349 -7.78 3.31 -3.87
N HIS A 350 -7.63 4.40 -3.13
CA HIS A 350 -6.71 4.45 -1.99
C HIS A 350 -7.18 3.59 -0.79
N PHE A 351 -8.30 2.89 -0.90
CA PHE A 351 -8.86 2.04 0.15
C PHE A 351 -7.98 0.84 0.52
N TRP A 352 -7.13 0.36 -0.39
CA TRP A 352 -6.16 -0.69 -0.05
C TRP A 352 -5.20 -0.24 1.07
N LEU A 353 -4.95 1.08 1.24
CA LEU A 353 -4.14 1.63 2.34
C LEU A 353 -4.69 1.27 3.72
N LYS A 354 -6.00 0.98 3.84
CA LYS A 354 -6.61 0.49 5.08
C LYS A 354 -5.89 -0.77 5.59
N ARG A 355 -5.34 -1.60 4.70
CA ARG A 355 -4.58 -2.81 5.04
C ARG A 355 -3.22 -2.51 5.69
N LEU A 356 -2.68 -1.31 5.52
CA LEU A 356 -1.45 -0.85 6.17
C LEU A 356 -1.68 -0.18 7.53
N VAL A 357 -2.93 0.19 7.86
CA VAL A 357 -3.25 0.83 9.15
C VAL A 357 -2.85 -0.05 10.34
N PRO A 358 -3.10 -1.38 10.35
CA PRO A 358 -2.62 -2.25 11.43
C PRO A 358 -1.10 -2.26 11.58
N VAL A 359 -0.35 -2.01 10.50
CA VAL A 359 1.12 -1.97 10.52
C VAL A 359 1.63 -0.73 11.23
N LEU A 360 0.94 0.42 11.09
CA LEU A 360 1.25 1.64 11.84
C LEU A 360 1.16 1.44 13.36
N SER A 361 0.22 0.61 13.80
CA SER A 361 -0.01 0.31 15.22
C SER A 361 0.78 -0.92 15.72
N SER A 362 1.73 -1.44 14.93
CA SER A 362 2.49 -2.62 15.31
C SER A 362 3.56 -2.32 16.37
N ASP A 363 3.88 -3.33 17.18
CA ASP A 363 4.96 -3.28 18.18
C ASP A 363 6.37 -3.24 17.53
N ARG A 364 6.46 -3.47 16.22
CA ARG A 364 7.72 -3.57 15.47
C ARG A 364 8.08 -2.20 14.90
N ARG A 365 9.17 -1.63 15.43
CA ARG A 365 9.62 -0.28 15.07
C ARG A 365 9.89 -0.11 13.59
N GLU A 366 10.60 -1.06 13.00
CA GLU A 366 10.95 -1.04 11.58
C GLU A 366 9.68 -1.08 10.71
N ALA A 367 8.71 -1.94 11.06
CA ALA A 367 7.48 -2.12 10.31
C ALA A 367 6.59 -0.86 10.34
N HIS A 368 6.31 -0.30 11.53
CA HIS A 368 5.51 0.92 11.60
C HIS A 368 6.21 2.15 11.00
N THR A 369 7.55 2.16 10.98
CA THR A 369 8.33 3.25 10.35
C THR A 369 8.22 3.19 8.84
N PHE A 370 8.32 1.99 8.26
CA PHE A 370 8.12 1.82 6.81
C PHE A 370 6.68 2.07 6.38
N ALA A 371 5.69 1.68 7.20
CA ALA A 371 4.30 2.03 6.97
C ALA A 371 4.11 3.57 6.99
N ALA A 372 4.62 4.27 8.01
CA ALA A 372 4.57 5.73 8.07
C ALA A 372 5.25 6.38 6.85
N PHE A 373 6.37 5.82 6.39
CA PHE A 373 7.04 6.24 5.16
C PHE A 373 6.15 6.08 3.91
N HIS A 374 5.41 4.97 3.79
CA HIS A 374 4.42 4.80 2.72
C HIS A 374 3.34 5.90 2.76
N PHE A 375 2.73 6.11 3.93
CA PHE A 375 1.70 7.14 4.11
C PHE A 375 2.25 8.55 3.80
N CYS A 376 3.50 8.82 4.18
CA CYS A 376 4.18 10.07 3.86
C CYS A 376 4.34 10.24 2.35
N ILE A 377 4.81 9.23 1.61
CA ILE A 377 4.91 9.28 0.14
C ILE A 377 3.55 9.59 -0.49
N LYS A 378 2.48 8.94 -0.01
CA LYS A 378 1.13 9.13 -0.56
C LYS A 378 0.51 10.49 -0.26
N ALA A 379 0.97 11.16 0.79
CA ALA A 379 0.58 12.54 1.11
C ALA A 379 1.44 13.60 0.40
N TYR A 380 2.60 13.22 -0.15
CA TYR A 380 3.56 14.16 -0.74
C TYR A 380 2.99 14.95 -1.93
N PRO A 381 2.36 14.30 -2.95
CA PRO A 381 1.79 15.02 -4.10
C PRO A 381 0.77 16.09 -3.71
N GLN A 382 0.12 15.95 -2.55
CA GLN A 382 -0.96 16.81 -2.07
C GLN A 382 -0.48 17.93 -1.15
N SER A 383 0.81 18.00 -0.84
CA SER A 383 1.42 19.13 -0.09
C SER A 383 1.16 20.52 -0.70
N GLN A 384 0.71 20.58 -1.96
CA GLN A 384 0.39 21.81 -2.70
C GLN A 384 -1.12 22.11 -2.79
N CYS A 385 -2.01 21.26 -2.25
CA CYS A 385 -3.47 21.42 -2.36
C CYS A 385 -4.18 21.21 -1.01
N LEU A 386 -4.84 22.25 -0.50
CA LEU A 386 -5.42 22.34 0.85
C LEU A 386 -6.68 21.47 1.10
N GLN A 387 -7.27 20.84 0.08
CA GLN A 387 -8.44 19.96 0.21
C GLN A 387 -8.30 18.76 -0.72
N SER A 388 -7.53 17.77 -0.29
CA SER A 388 -7.19 16.61 -1.12
C SER A 388 -7.99 15.37 -0.74
N GLU A 389 -8.39 14.59 -1.76
CA GLU A 389 -9.05 13.29 -1.64
C GLU A 389 -8.28 12.31 -0.73
N ILE A 390 -6.94 12.43 -0.68
CA ILE A 390 -6.09 11.59 0.18
C ILE A 390 -6.27 11.88 1.67
N ALA A 391 -6.50 13.15 2.05
CA ALA A 391 -6.72 13.53 3.44
C ALA A 391 -8.02 12.91 3.96
N GLU A 392 -9.10 13.00 3.17
CA GLU A 392 -10.37 12.35 3.49
C GLU A 392 -10.25 10.82 3.48
N THR A 393 -9.44 10.26 2.58
CA THR A 393 -9.13 8.83 2.60
C THR A 393 -8.45 8.43 3.92
N PHE A 394 -7.42 9.16 4.36
CA PHE A 394 -6.69 8.84 5.60
C PHE A 394 -7.59 8.92 6.83
N LYS A 395 -8.53 9.87 6.83
CA LYS A 395 -9.58 9.98 7.85
C LYS A 395 -10.54 8.79 7.80
N THR A 396 -11.03 8.44 6.62
CA THR A 396 -11.99 7.35 6.39
C THR A 396 -11.41 5.98 6.78
N ILE A 397 -10.14 5.71 6.46
CA ILE A 397 -9.49 4.44 6.80
C ILE A 397 -8.97 4.41 8.24
N GLY A 398 -9.01 5.53 8.97
CA GLY A 398 -8.56 5.62 10.36
C GLY A 398 -7.04 5.67 10.55
N ALA A 399 -6.29 6.20 9.58
CA ALA A 399 -4.82 6.29 9.64
C ALA A 399 -4.30 7.45 10.51
N ILE A 400 -5.11 8.50 10.73
CA ILE A 400 -4.69 9.73 11.43
C ILE A 400 -4.24 9.45 12.88
N ILE A 401 -5.01 8.68 13.64
CA ILE A 401 -4.71 8.40 15.06
C ILE A 401 -3.39 7.60 15.18
N PRO A 402 -3.20 6.47 14.46
CA PRO A 402 -1.91 5.77 14.46
C PRO A 402 -0.72 6.66 14.05
N LEU A 403 -0.89 7.57 13.08
CA LEU A 403 0.17 8.51 12.71
C LEU A 403 0.49 9.49 13.85
N LYS A 404 -0.52 10.04 14.54
CA LYS A 404 -0.34 10.91 15.71
C LYS A 404 0.38 10.17 16.85
N ASP A 405 0.03 8.91 17.09
CA ASP A 405 0.72 8.06 18.08
C ASP A 405 2.20 7.84 17.73
N LEU A 406 2.51 7.64 16.43
CA LEU A 406 3.88 7.48 15.96
C LEU A 406 4.73 8.74 16.10
N VAL A 407 4.14 9.94 15.98
CA VAL A 407 4.84 11.20 16.30
C VAL A 407 5.36 11.19 17.75
N ILE A 408 4.60 10.60 18.67
CA ILE A 408 4.90 10.55 20.10
C ILE A 408 5.82 9.36 20.47
N SER A 409 5.99 8.37 19.58
CA SER A 409 6.74 7.11 19.83
C SER A 409 8.21 7.27 20.24
N GLY A 410 8.79 8.47 20.09
CA GLY A 410 10.12 8.82 20.57
C GLY A 410 11.28 8.34 19.69
N ASN A 411 11.01 7.71 18.54
CA ASN A 411 12.01 7.48 17.50
C ASN A 411 12.09 8.70 16.57
N LYS A 412 13.26 9.33 16.48
CA LYS A 412 13.46 10.55 15.69
C LYS A 412 13.05 10.41 14.22
N MET A 413 13.39 9.29 13.57
CA MET A 413 13.07 9.04 12.17
C MET A 413 11.56 8.82 11.99
N THR A 414 10.97 7.90 12.77
CA THR A 414 9.53 7.60 12.73
C THR A 414 8.70 8.85 13.01
N SER A 415 9.04 9.59 14.06
CA SER A 415 8.34 10.83 14.43
C SER A 415 8.43 11.88 13.33
N SER A 416 9.60 12.08 12.72
CA SER A 416 9.78 13.04 11.63
C SER A 416 8.93 12.69 10.40
N ILE A 417 8.85 11.41 10.04
CA ILE A 417 8.10 10.95 8.87
C ILE A 417 6.60 11.05 9.12
N ALA A 418 6.13 10.59 10.29
CA ALA A 418 4.72 10.67 10.66
C ALA A 418 4.24 12.13 10.77
N ALA A 419 5.07 13.00 11.34
CA ALA A 419 4.79 14.44 11.41
C ALA A 419 4.68 15.05 10.01
N GLN A 420 5.61 14.72 9.11
CA GLN A 420 5.59 15.21 7.74
C GLN A 420 4.34 14.75 6.97
N ALA A 421 3.95 13.49 7.15
CA ALA A 421 2.73 12.93 6.55
C ALA A 421 1.47 13.67 7.03
N LEU A 422 1.35 13.93 8.34
CA LEU A 422 0.24 14.69 8.92
C LEU A 422 0.24 16.15 8.42
N GLN A 423 1.40 16.79 8.34
CA GLN A 423 1.52 18.16 7.84
C GLN A 423 1.05 18.28 6.39
N TRP A 424 1.38 17.33 5.51
CA TRP A 424 0.99 17.39 4.11
C TRP A 424 -0.49 17.14 3.85
N ILE A 425 -1.18 16.40 4.73
CA ILE A 425 -2.63 16.24 4.66
C ILE A 425 -3.39 17.39 5.37
N GLY A 426 -2.68 18.38 5.91
CA GLY A 426 -3.28 19.51 6.64
C GLY A 426 -3.76 19.18 8.05
N GLU A 427 -3.34 18.06 8.62
CA GLU A 427 -3.66 17.68 10.00
C GLU A 427 -2.70 18.33 11.00
N GLU A 428 -3.21 18.61 12.20
CA GLU A 428 -2.37 19.12 13.29
C GLU A 428 -1.36 18.06 13.74
N VAL A 429 -0.09 18.43 13.71
CA VAL A 429 1.02 17.61 14.20
C VAL A 429 1.12 17.76 15.72
N PRO A 430 0.98 16.68 16.51
CA PRO A 430 1.19 16.75 17.96
C PRO A 430 2.63 17.19 18.25
N LEU A 431 2.85 18.20 19.10
CA LEU A 431 4.23 18.51 19.48
C LEU A 431 4.77 17.35 20.34
N PRO A 432 5.99 16.85 20.08
CA PRO A 432 6.59 15.80 20.87
C PRO A 432 6.81 16.32 22.29
N LEU A 433 6.09 15.73 23.25
CA LEU A 433 6.21 16.08 24.66
C LEU A 433 7.49 15.49 25.25
N ASN A 434 8.10 16.22 26.19
CA ASN A 434 9.28 15.76 26.90
C ASN A 434 8.98 14.44 27.63
N LYS A 435 9.85 13.43 27.58
CA LYS A 435 9.63 12.18 28.31
C LYS A 435 9.68 12.35 29.84
N LYS A 436 10.26 13.44 30.35
CA LYS A 436 10.35 13.75 31.79
C LYS A 436 9.02 14.26 32.34
N VAL A 437 8.01 13.40 32.38
CA VAL A 437 6.64 13.71 32.82
C VAL A 437 6.58 14.37 34.20
N PRO A 438 7.36 13.97 35.23
CA PRO A 438 7.35 14.65 36.54
C PRO A 438 7.63 16.16 36.48
N ARG A 439 8.33 16.63 35.43
CA ARG A 439 8.70 18.04 35.24
C ARG A 439 7.77 18.81 34.31
N TRP A 440 6.68 18.19 33.85
CA TRP A 440 5.75 18.85 32.95
C TRP A 440 5.07 20.04 33.61
N THR A 441 5.07 21.15 32.88
CA THR A 441 4.30 22.33 33.20
C THR A 441 2.82 22.09 32.91
N VAL A 442 1.95 23.00 33.36
CA VAL A 442 0.52 22.97 33.01
C VAL A 442 0.31 22.95 31.49
N LYS A 443 1.14 23.69 30.73
CA LYS A 443 1.07 23.72 29.26
C LYS A 443 1.33 22.35 28.64
N ASP A 444 2.34 21.63 29.12
CA ASP A 444 2.69 20.29 28.64
C ASP A 444 1.56 19.29 28.92
N VAL A 445 0.94 19.40 30.11
CA VAL A 445 -0.22 18.58 30.50
C VAL A 445 -1.41 18.87 29.59
N LEU A 446 -1.78 20.15 29.38
CA LEU A 446 -2.88 20.51 28.49
C LEU A 446 -2.67 19.99 27.06
N GLN A 447 -1.43 20.08 26.57
CA GLN A 447 -1.09 19.58 25.24
C GLN A 447 -1.16 18.05 25.16
N TRP A 448 -0.81 17.32 26.23
CA TRP A 448 -1.05 15.88 26.32
C TRP A 448 -2.54 15.54 26.29
N PHE A 449 -3.38 16.27 27.04
CA PHE A 449 -4.83 16.08 26.99
C PHE A 449 -5.40 16.27 25.58
N LYS A 450 -4.91 17.27 24.83
CA LYS A 450 -5.27 17.45 23.41
C LYS A 450 -4.84 16.25 22.57
N SER A 451 -3.60 15.77 22.72
CA SER A 451 -3.08 14.66 21.89
C SER A 451 -3.79 13.33 22.13
N VAL A 452 -4.26 13.06 23.35
CA VAL A 452 -5.05 11.85 23.67
C VAL A 452 -6.55 11.99 23.33
N GLY A 453 -6.98 13.15 22.81
CA GLY A 453 -8.36 13.41 22.39
C GLY A 453 -9.31 13.79 23.54
N PHE A 454 -8.79 14.41 24.59
CA PHE A 454 -9.53 14.91 25.76
C PHE A 454 -9.46 16.44 25.87
N GLU A 455 -9.42 17.15 24.73
CA GLU A 455 -9.32 18.61 24.68
C GLU A 455 -10.46 19.33 25.43
N GLN A 456 -11.67 18.78 25.42
CA GLN A 456 -12.83 19.35 26.13
C GLN A 456 -12.61 19.49 27.63
N LEU A 457 -11.70 18.71 28.23
CA LEU A 457 -11.36 18.82 29.65
C LEU A 457 -10.33 19.91 29.92
N THR A 458 -9.62 20.41 28.91
CA THR A 458 -8.57 21.44 29.06
C THR A 458 -9.10 22.75 29.63
N GLU A 459 -10.35 23.10 29.39
CA GLU A 459 -11.00 24.30 29.92
C GLU A 459 -11.23 24.22 31.45
N SER A 460 -11.53 23.03 31.97
CA SER A 460 -11.66 22.81 33.42
C SER A 460 -10.32 22.73 34.16
N LEU A 461 -9.22 22.58 33.40
CA LEU A 461 -7.88 22.30 33.93
C LEU A 461 -7.02 23.55 34.10
N THR A 462 -7.37 24.66 33.43
CA THR A 462 -6.62 25.92 33.50
C THR A 462 -6.63 26.54 34.89
N ASP A 463 -7.65 26.23 35.71
CA ASP A 463 -7.81 26.79 37.05
C ASP A 463 -7.05 25.96 38.13
N ASP A 464 -6.79 24.68 37.88
CA ASP A 464 -6.33 23.71 38.91
C ASP A 464 -4.80 23.52 39.02
N GLN A 465 -3.98 24.35 38.36
CA GLN A 465 -2.51 24.23 38.33
C GLN A 465 -1.98 22.80 38.08
N MET A 466 -2.69 22.00 37.28
CA MET A 466 -2.36 20.59 37.08
C MET A 466 -1.05 20.41 36.32
N ASN A 467 0.01 20.12 37.07
CA ASN A 467 1.34 19.81 36.55
C ASN A 467 1.57 18.29 36.40
N GLY A 468 2.72 17.91 35.86
CA GLY A 468 3.07 16.51 35.63
C GLY A 468 3.03 15.61 36.88
N ASN A 469 3.42 16.15 38.04
CA ASN A 469 3.37 15.42 39.31
C ASN A 469 1.94 15.09 39.72
N TRP A 470 1.01 16.03 39.53
CA TRP A 470 -0.41 15.79 39.79
C TRP A 470 -0.99 14.78 38.79
N LEU A 471 -0.69 14.93 37.49
CA LEU A 471 -1.13 14.02 36.44
C LEU A 471 -0.74 12.56 36.74
N LEU A 472 0.49 12.33 37.23
CA LEU A 472 0.96 10.99 37.56
C LEU A 472 0.28 10.40 38.82
N LYS A 473 -0.28 11.21 39.71
CA LYS A 473 -1.01 10.77 40.93
C LYS A 473 -2.52 10.62 40.72
N LEU A 474 -3.01 10.99 39.56
CA LEU A 474 -4.42 11.04 39.20
C LEU A 474 -5.06 9.64 39.29
N THR A 475 -6.19 9.56 39.99
CA THR A 475 -6.97 8.34 40.21
C THR A 475 -8.34 8.42 39.53
N GLU A 476 -9.01 7.27 39.36
CA GLU A 476 -10.36 7.24 38.79
C GLU A 476 -11.38 8.06 39.62
N GLU A 477 -11.18 8.13 40.94
CA GLU A 477 -12.00 8.96 41.83
C GLU A 477 -11.76 10.46 41.60
N CYS A 478 -10.51 10.87 41.37
CA CYS A 478 -10.18 12.25 40.97
C CYS A 478 -10.82 12.60 39.62
N LEU A 479 -10.85 11.67 38.67
CA LEU A 479 -11.53 11.89 37.38
C LEU A 479 -13.02 12.17 37.57
N GLU A 480 -13.67 11.43 38.46
CA GLU A 480 -15.11 11.57 38.70
C GLU A 480 -15.46 12.83 39.50
N LYS A 481 -14.73 13.08 40.60
CA LYS A 481 -15.05 14.14 41.57
C LYS A 481 -14.45 15.50 41.22
N SER A 482 -13.19 15.52 40.74
CA SER A 482 -12.46 16.77 40.48
C SER A 482 -12.60 17.21 39.03
N LEU A 483 -12.56 16.27 38.08
CA LEU A 483 -12.62 16.57 36.63
C LEU A 483 -14.01 16.36 36.03
N GLY A 484 -15.02 16.04 36.84
CA GLY A 484 -16.41 15.92 36.42
C GLY A 484 -16.70 14.79 35.43
N MET A 485 -15.79 13.83 35.26
CA MET A 485 -15.88 12.76 34.26
C MET A 485 -16.82 11.64 34.75
N ARG A 486 -18.13 11.87 34.65
CA ARG A 486 -19.17 10.95 35.15
C ARG A 486 -19.29 9.64 34.37
N ASN A 487 -18.90 9.62 33.10
CA ASN A 487 -18.99 8.43 32.26
C ASN A 487 -17.83 7.46 32.57
N GLY A 488 -18.15 6.32 33.16
CA GLY A 488 -17.16 5.28 33.51
C GLY A 488 -16.39 4.70 32.31
N ILE A 489 -16.96 4.68 31.11
CA ILE A 489 -16.25 4.23 29.90
C ILE A 489 -15.16 5.24 29.52
N MET A 490 -15.48 6.53 29.58
CA MET A 490 -14.51 7.61 29.32
C MET A 490 -13.39 7.60 30.36
N ARG A 491 -13.72 7.39 31.65
CA ARG A 491 -12.71 7.24 32.70
C ARG A 491 -11.76 6.08 32.43
N LYS A 492 -12.28 4.90 32.05
CA LYS A 492 -11.43 3.75 31.69
C LYS A 492 -10.56 4.01 30.47
N ARG A 493 -11.09 4.70 29.45
CA ARG A 493 -10.31 5.12 28.28
C ARG A 493 -9.17 6.06 28.67
N PHE A 494 -9.47 7.08 29.49
CA PHE A 494 -8.47 8.01 30.00
C PHE A 494 -7.38 7.30 30.81
N MET A 495 -7.78 6.43 31.75
CA MET A 495 -6.83 5.67 32.57
C MET A 495 -5.93 4.77 31.72
N ARG A 496 -6.41 4.22 30.61
CA ARG A 496 -5.59 3.47 29.65
C ARG A 496 -4.51 4.35 29.02
N GLU A 497 -4.85 5.56 28.59
CA GLU A 497 -3.86 6.48 28.00
C GLU A 497 -2.87 7.00 29.05
N LEU A 498 -3.33 7.27 30.29
CA LEU A 498 -2.45 7.64 31.39
C LEU A 498 -1.49 6.49 31.77
N GLN A 499 -1.96 5.23 31.75
CA GLN A 499 -1.09 4.07 31.97
C GLN A 499 -0.02 3.96 30.88
N LYS A 500 -0.35 4.20 29.61
CA LYS A 500 0.66 4.24 28.54
C LYS A 500 1.69 5.34 28.79
N LEU A 501 1.25 6.54 29.19
CA LEU A 501 2.15 7.64 29.53
C LEU A 501 3.12 7.25 30.65
N LYS A 502 2.61 6.65 31.74
CA LYS A 502 3.42 6.18 32.88
C LYS A 502 4.46 5.13 32.50
N LYS A 503 4.16 4.26 31.53
CA LYS A 503 5.14 3.26 31.03
C LYS A 503 6.25 3.88 30.20
N LEU A 504 6.00 5.00 29.52
CA LEU A 504 6.95 5.65 28.61
C LEU A 504 7.73 6.81 29.25
N ALA A 505 7.33 7.21 30.46
CA ALA A 505 7.92 8.34 31.17
C ALA A 505 9.36 8.06 31.64
N ASP A 506 10.20 9.08 31.53
CA ASP A 506 11.56 9.10 32.05
C ASP A 506 11.56 9.59 33.51
N TYR A 507 11.89 8.68 34.42
CA TYR A 507 11.98 8.91 35.87
C TYR A 507 13.40 9.12 36.37
N SER A 508 14.42 9.17 35.49
CA SER A 508 15.84 9.21 35.86
C SER A 508 16.25 10.30 36.86
N TYR A 509 15.51 11.41 36.89
CA TYR A 509 15.78 12.49 37.84
C TYR A 509 15.22 12.23 39.24
N GLU A 510 14.02 11.66 39.33
CA GLU A 510 13.38 11.33 40.62
C GLU A 510 13.95 10.02 41.19
N ASP A 511 14.42 9.14 40.31
CA ASP A 511 14.93 7.82 40.65
C ASP A 511 16.29 7.56 39.97
N PRO A 512 17.41 7.89 40.64
CA PRO A 512 18.74 7.56 40.15
C PRO A 512 19.05 6.06 40.23
N THR A 513 18.19 5.25 40.86
CA THR A 513 18.40 3.82 41.10
C THR A 513 17.76 2.92 40.05
N ASN A 514 17.05 3.53 39.09
CA ASN A 514 16.42 2.89 37.95
C ASN A 514 15.45 1.74 38.30
N LEU A 515 14.62 1.98 39.32
CA LEU A 515 13.46 1.17 39.69
C LEU A 515 12.52 0.93 38.51
N HIS A 516 12.41 1.90 37.59
CA HIS A 516 11.61 1.75 36.38
C HIS A 516 12.01 0.51 35.57
N SER A 517 13.30 0.35 35.25
CA SER A 517 13.80 -0.83 34.53
C SER A 517 13.64 -2.12 35.33
N PHE A 518 13.80 -2.08 36.66
CA PHE A 518 13.55 -3.24 37.50
C PHE A 518 12.09 -3.71 37.40
N LEU A 519 11.12 -2.80 37.57
CA LEU A 519 9.70 -3.13 37.47
C LEU A 519 9.32 -3.62 36.07
N GLN A 520 9.90 -3.02 35.04
CA GLN A 520 9.71 -3.45 33.65
C GLN A 520 10.25 -4.86 33.39
N SER A 521 11.36 -5.25 34.05
CA SER A 521 11.93 -6.60 33.90
C SER A 521 11.08 -7.69 34.57
N ILE A 522 10.31 -7.36 35.60
CA ILE A 522 9.32 -8.26 36.19
C ILE A 522 8.16 -8.46 35.23
N GLN A 523 7.51 -7.37 34.84
CA GLN A 523 6.45 -7.34 33.84
C GLN A 523 6.30 -5.90 33.31
N PRO A 524 6.14 -5.68 32.00
CA PRO A 524 5.99 -4.33 31.43
C PRO A 524 4.85 -3.50 32.05
N ASP A 525 3.80 -4.14 32.55
CA ASP A 525 2.67 -3.45 33.18
C ASP A 525 2.97 -2.94 34.60
N CYS A 526 3.97 -3.50 35.28
CA CYS A 526 4.37 -3.06 36.61
C CYS A 526 5.05 -1.69 36.60
N SER A 527 5.66 -1.29 35.48
CA SER A 527 6.37 -0.01 35.37
C SER A 527 5.44 1.21 35.53
N VAL A 528 4.13 1.03 35.37
CA VAL A 528 3.11 2.07 35.65
C VAL A 528 3.19 2.58 37.10
N TYR A 529 3.63 1.73 38.03
CA TYR A 529 3.70 2.06 39.46
C TYR A 529 5.01 2.72 39.89
N THR A 530 5.96 2.93 38.97
CA THR A 530 7.28 3.50 39.27
C THR A 530 7.17 4.79 40.07
N TYR A 531 6.43 5.77 39.54
CA TYR A 531 6.31 7.08 40.19
C TYR A 531 5.66 7.01 41.56
N SER A 532 4.65 6.14 41.74
CA SER A 532 3.97 5.97 43.03
C SER A 532 4.90 5.40 44.09
N ILE A 533 5.74 4.42 43.72
CA ILE A 533 6.70 3.78 44.63
C ILE A 533 7.83 4.75 44.98
N VAL A 534 8.36 5.48 43.99
CA VAL A 534 9.40 6.51 44.19
C VAL A 534 8.90 7.64 45.06
N ASN A 535 7.68 8.14 44.81
CA ASN A 535 7.08 9.20 45.60
C ASN A 535 6.73 8.75 47.04
N ALA A 536 6.57 7.46 47.28
CA ALA A 536 6.45 6.88 48.62
C ALA A 536 7.80 6.72 49.35
N GLY A 537 8.92 7.12 48.73
CA GLY A 537 10.26 7.10 49.30
C GLY A 537 11.04 5.80 49.03
N TYR A 538 10.52 4.92 48.17
CA TYR A 538 11.15 3.65 47.85
C TYR A 538 11.98 3.73 46.56
N ASN A 539 13.13 3.07 46.56
CA ASN A 539 14.09 2.98 45.47
C ASN A 539 14.63 1.54 45.39
N CYS A 540 15.44 1.19 44.38
CA CYS A 540 15.95 -0.18 44.22
C CYS A 540 16.76 -0.69 45.43
N TYR A 541 17.33 0.18 46.26
CA TYR A 541 18.13 -0.23 47.41
C TYR A 541 17.29 -0.58 48.63
N ASN A 542 16.16 0.10 48.86
CA ASN A 542 15.29 -0.12 50.01
C ASN A 542 14.00 -0.91 49.68
N ILE A 543 13.83 -1.29 48.40
CA ILE A 543 12.66 -2.04 47.90
C ILE A 543 12.41 -3.35 48.66
N GLY A 544 13.46 -3.94 49.26
CA GLY A 544 13.39 -5.13 50.09
C GLY A 544 12.52 -5.01 51.34
N SER A 545 12.28 -3.78 51.81
CA SER A 545 11.47 -3.48 53.00
C SER A 545 9.97 -3.32 52.71
N LEU A 546 9.56 -3.40 51.44
CA LEU A 546 8.16 -3.23 51.05
C LEU A 546 7.27 -4.37 51.57
N THR A 547 6.13 -3.99 52.15
CA THR A 547 5.06 -4.88 52.60
C THR A 547 3.84 -4.75 51.69
N ASP A 548 2.89 -5.69 51.76
CA ASP A 548 1.63 -5.57 51.01
C ASP A 548 0.85 -4.31 51.43
N ASP A 549 0.84 -4.02 52.74
CA ASP A 549 0.18 -2.85 53.32
C ASP A 549 0.80 -1.54 52.81
N SER A 550 2.13 -1.46 52.75
CA SER A 550 2.82 -0.30 52.15
C SER A 550 2.47 -0.14 50.66
N LEU A 551 2.42 -1.24 49.90
CA LEU A 551 2.06 -1.17 48.49
C LEU A 551 0.60 -0.75 48.26
N GLU A 552 -0.31 -1.19 49.12
CA GLU A 552 -1.73 -0.83 49.03
C GLU A 552 -1.99 0.62 49.45
N HIS A 553 -1.49 1.02 50.61
CA HIS A 553 -1.86 2.31 51.23
C HIS A 553 -0.90 3.45 50.90
N GLN A 554 0.42 3.20 50.86
CA GLN A 554 1.42 4.26 50.62
C GLN A 554 1.70 4.42 49.11
N CYS A 555 1.79 3.31 48.37
CA CYS A 555 2.01 3.34 46.91
C CYS A 555 0.70 3.36 46.10
N GLY A 556 -0.46 3.17 46.74
CA GLY A 556 -1.78 3.24 46.08
C GLY A 556 -2.07 2.11 45.09
N ILE A 557 -1.39 0.97 45.19
CA ILE A 557 -1.55 -0.17 44.27
C ILE A 557 -2.70 -1.05 44.75
N LYS A 558 -3.94 -0.70 44.36
CA LYS A 558 -5.14 -1.45 44.77
C LYS A 558 -5.22 -2.88 44.22
N ASN A 559 -4.51 -3.18 43.13
CA ASN A 559 -4.58 -4.49 42.48
C ASN A 559 -3.67 -5.50 43.20
N SER A 560 -4.29 -6.43 43.93
CA SER A 560 -3.62 -7.47 44.72
C SER A 560 -2.75 -8.43 43.88
N PHE A 561 -3.06 -8.62 42.60
CA PHE A 561 -2.24 -9.44 41.71
C PHE A 561 -0.88 -8.79 41.45
N TYR A 562 -0.87 -7.50 41.10
CA TYR A 562 0.38 -6.77 40.87
C TYR A 562 1.20 -6.61 42.15
N ARG A 563 0.55 -6.36 43.30
CA ARG A 563 1.26 -6.33 44.59
C ARG A 563 1.97 -7.64 44.89
N ARG A 564 1.29 -8.78 44.71
CA ARG A 564 1.86 -10.11 44.91
C ARG A 564 3.03 -10.38 43.96
N ILE A 565 2.92 -10.02 42.69
CA ILE A 565 4.00 -10.18 41.71
C ILE A 565 5.23 -9.37 42.11
N ILE A 566 5.05 -8.09 42.46
CA ILE A 566 6.14 -7.21 42.86
C ILE A 566 6.84 -7.76 44.11
N LEU A 567 6.09 -8.13 45.15
CA LEU A 567 6.65 -8.69 46.39
C LEU A 567 7.38 -10.02 46.17
N ASN A 568 6.84 -10.91 45.33
CA ASN A 568 7.50 -12.18 45.02
C ASN A 568 8.82 -11.97 44.27
N SER A 569 8.84 -11.04 43.32
CA SER A 569 10.05 -10.69 42.57
C SER A 569 11.12 -10.04 43.45
N ILE A 570 10.74 -9.17 44.39
CA ILE A 570 11.65 -8.59 45.38
C ILE A 570 12.29 -9.70 46.23
N LYS A 571 11.48 -10.64 46.74
CA LYS A 571 11.98 -11.80 47.52
C LYS A 571 12.90 -12.70 46.70
N GLY A 572 12.61 -12.90 45.41
CA GLY A 572 13.46 -13.66 44.49
C GLY A 572 14.79 -12.97 44.19
N HIS A 573 14.78 -11.66 44.00
CA HIS A 573 15.98 -10.85 43.75
C HIS A 573 16.94 -10.84 44.95
N HIS A 574 16.40 -10.77 46.18
CA HIS A 574 17.21 -10.91 47.40
C HIS A 574 17.87 -12.29 47.54
N ARG A 575 17.20 -13.38 47.12
CA ARG A 575 17.81 -14.72 47.11
C ARG A 575 18.96 -14.82 46.11
N GLN A 576 18.82 -14.27 44.90
CA GLN A 576 19.89 -14.29 43.90
C GLN A 576 21.15 -13.49 44.32
N ILE A 577 20.97 -12.37 45.01
CA ILE A 577 22.10 -11.59 45.56
C ILE A 577 22.80 -12.39 46.68
N TYR A 578 22.05 -13.04 47.58
CA TYR A 578 22.62 -13.89 48.63
C TYR A 578 23.43 -15.08 48.08
N TYR A 579 22.96 -15.72 47.00
CA TYR A 579 23.71 -16.83 46.38
C TYR A 579 24.97 -16.37 45.64
N LYS A 580 25.00 -15.16 45.06
CA LYS A 580 26.22 -14.58 44.46
C LYS A 580 27.24 -14.08 45.49
N SER A 581 26.78 -13.73 46.69
CA SER A 581 27.64 -13.26 47.79
C SER A 581 28.33 -14.40 48.55
N ASN A 582 27.74 -15.60 48.52
CA ASN A 582 28.27 -16.82 49.15
C ASN A 582 29.05 -17.73 48.17
N SER A 583 29.27 -17.28 46.94
CA SER A 583 30.05 -18.00 45.91
C SER A 583 31.40 -17.35 45.59
N PHE A 584 31.92 -16.53 46.51
CA PHE A 584 33.28 -16.00 46.48
C PHE A 584 34.07 -16.47 47.69
#